data_AF-A0A8C0Z805-F1
#
_entry.id   AF-A0A8C0Z805-F1
#
_cell.length_a   1.000
_cell.length_b   1.000
_cell.length_c   1.000
_cell.angle_alpha   90.00
_cell.angle_beta   90.00
_cell.angle_gamma   90.00
#
_symmetry.space_group_name_H-M   'P 1'
#
loop_
_entity.id
_entity.type
_entity.pdbx_description
1 polymer ?
#
loop_
_entity_poly.entity_id
_entity_poly.type
_entity_poly.pdbx_seq_one_letter_code
_entity_poly.pdbx_strand_id
1 'polypeptide(L)'
;MATLKDITRRLKSIKNIQKITKSMKMVSAAKYARAERELKPARVYGTGALSLYEKAEIKAPEDKKKHLLIGVSSDRGLCGAIHTSIAKTLKNEITNLSNAGKEVMVVGVGDKIRGLLQRTHSNYFLLTFKEVGRRPPSFGDASVIALELLNSGFEFDEGSVIYNRFRSVISYKTDEKPIFSFETVASSGK
;
A
#
# COMPACT_ATOMS: atom_id res chain seq x y z
N MET A 1 2.65 -45.71 13.20
CA MET A 1 2.84 -45.19 14.58
C MET A 1 3.95 -44.15 14.53
N ALA A 2 3.79 -42.99 15.17
CA ALA A 2 4.87 -42.00 15.22
C ALA A 2 6.05 -42.57 16.02
N THR A 3 7.25 -42.61 15.43
CA THR A 3 8.42 -43.15 16.12
C THR A 3 9.07 -42.11 17.04
N LEU A 4 9.81 -42.56 18.06
CA LEU A 4 10.60 -41.66 18.93
C LEU A 4 11.55 -40.77 18.11
N LYS A 5 12.09 -41.30 17.01
CA LYS A 5 12.95 -40.57 16.06
C LYS A 5 12.21 -39.44 15.36
N ASP A 6 10.95 -39.66 14.95
CA ASP A 6 10.13 -38.64 14.29
C ASP A 6 9.78 -37.49 15.24
N ILE A 7 9.42 -37.83 16.49
CA ILE A 7 9.13 -36.84 17.54
C ILE A 7 10.39 -36.00 17.83
N THR A 8 11.55 -36.65 17.97
CA THR A 8 12.82 -35.96 18.22
C THR A 8 13.19 -35.01 17.07
N ARG A 9 13.00 -35.45 15.82
CA ARG A 9 13.25 -34.62 14.63
C ARG A 9 12.33 -33.40 14.60
N ARG A 10 11.04 -33.57 14.88
CA ARG A 10 10.06 -32.48 14.95
C ARG A 10 10.42 -31.48 16.05
N LEU A 11 10.80 -31.96 17.23
CA LEU A 11 11.21 -31.11 18.35
C LEU A 11 12.43 -30.25 17.99
N LYS A 12 13.45 -30.84 17.35
CA LYS A 12 14.64 -30.10 16.90
C LYS A 12 14.29 -29.02 15.88
N SER A 13 13.40 -29.33 14.93
CA SER A 13 12.92 -28.36 13.93
C SER A 13 12.20 -27.17 14.60
N ILE A 14 11.26 -27.44 15.52
CA ILE A 14 10.50 -26.40 16.23
C ILE A 14 11.44 -25.52 17.07
N LYS A 15 12.40 -26.11 17.79
CA LYS A 15 13.40 -25.35 18.58
C LYS A 15 14.24 -24.44 17.68
N ASN A 16 14.60 -24.88 16.47
CA ASN A 16 15.33 -24.04 15.52
C ASN A 16 14.46 -22.89 15.00
N ILE A 17 13.22 -23.16 14.61
CA ILE A 17 12.26 -22.12 14.18
C ILE A 17 12.07 -21.08 15.30
N GLN A 18 11.94 -21.51 16.56
CA GLN A 18 11.80 -20.62 17.72
C GLN A 18 13.01 -19.68 17.89
N LYS A 19 14.24 -20.17 17.70
CA LYS A 19 15.46 -19.33 17.76
C LYS A 19 15.50 -18.30 16.63
N ILE A 20 15.12 -18.72 15.42
CA ILE A 20 15.08 -17.84 14.24
C ILE A 20 14.05 -16.73 14.44
N THR A 21 12.81 -17.07 14.86
CA THR A 21 11.75 -16.07 15.07
C THR A 21 12.08 -15.12 16.21
N LYS A 22 12.72 -15.60 17.30
CA LYS A 22 13.19 -14.73 18.40
C LYS A 22 14.24 -13.73 17.91
N SER A 23 15.17 -14.17 17.06
CA SER A 23 16.20 -13.30 16.48
C SER A 23 15.56 -12.28 15.51
N MET A 24 14.65 -12.73 14.65
CA MET A 24 13.91 -11.87 13.74
C MET A 24 13.09 -10.81 14.48
N LYS A 25 12.49 -11.14 15.64
CA LYS A 25 11.80 -10.17 16.49
C LYS A 25 12.71 -9.01 16.89
N MET A 26 13.94 -9.31 17.31
CA MET A 26 14.91 -8.28 17.72
C MET A 26 15.34 -7.40 16.54
N VAL A 27 15.59 -8.00 15.37
CA VAL A 27 15.91 -7.26 14.14
C VAL A 27 14.76 -6.36 13.71
N SER A 28 13.53 -6.87 13.75
CA SER A 28 12.33 -6.10 13.40
C SER A 28 12.05 -4.97 14.39
N ALA A 29 12.32 -5.17 15.68
CA ALA A 29 12.20 -4.12 16.70
C ALA A 29 13.15 -2.95 16.42
N ALA A 30 14.41 -3.23 16.05
CA ALA A 30 15.37 -2.19 15.67
C ALA A 30 14.93 -1.43 14.41
N LYS A 31 14.41 -2.14 13.40
CA LYS A 31 13.85 -1.52 12.18
C LYS A 31 12.64 -0.64 12.45
N TYR A 32 11.73 -1.11 13.31
CA TYR A 32 10.57 -0.34 13.76
C TYR A 32 10.99 0.97 14.43
N ALA A 33 11.93 0.92 15.38
CA ALA A 33 12.42 2.10 16.09
C ALA A 33 13.10 3.12 15.16
N ARG A 34 13.68 2.67 14.04
CA ARG A 34 14.17 3.54 12.98
C ARG A 34 13.03 4.18 12.18
N ALA A 35 12.10 3.36 11.69
CA ALA A 35 10.97 3.81 10.89
C ALA A 35 10.05 4.80 11.65
N GLU A 36 9.85 4.60 12.96
CA GLU A 36 9.07 5.52 13.79
C GLU A 36 9.74 6.91 13.88
N ARG A 37 11.07 6.96 13.99
CA ARG A 37 11.82 8.23 14.00
C ARG A 37 11.73 8.95 12.65
N GLU A 38 11.81 8.21 11.55
CA GLU A 38 11.72 8.75 10.18
C GLU A 38 10.28 9.19 9.84
N LEU A 39 9.25 8.55 10.41
CA LEU A 39 7.85 8.89 10.16
C LEU A 39 7.41 10.23 10.77
N LYS A 40 7.95 10.60 11.93
CA LYS A 40 7.58 11.85 12.64
C LYS A 40 7.72 13.10 11.77
N PRO A 41 8.88 13.39 11.15
CA PRO A 41 9.02 14.55 10.26
C PRO A 41 8.19 14.40 8.98
N ALA A 42 8.11 13.19 8.41
CA ALA A 42 7.34 12.94 7.19
C ALA A 42 5.82 13.20 7.37
N ARG A 43 5.27 12.99 8.57
CA ARG A 43 3.86 13.30 8.86
C ARG A 43 3.53 14.78 8.69
N VAL A 44 4.42 15.67 9.13
CA VAL A 44 4.21 17.13 9.05
C VAL A 44 4.13 17.57 7.58
N TYR A 45 4.98 16.98 6.73
CA TYR A 45 4.93 17.22 5.30
C TYR A 45 3.56 16.81 4.70
N GLY A 46 3.08 15.61 5.05
CA GLY A 46 1.78 15.11 4.57
C GLY A 46 0.58 15.91 5.07
N THR A 47 0.63 16.45 6.30
CA THR A 47 -0.46 17.32 6.81
C THR A 47 -0.53 18.65 6.07
N GLY A 48 0.61 19.25 5.71
CA GLY A 48 0.63 20.50 4.95
C GLY A 48 -0.04 20.38 3.58
N ALA A 49 0.23 19.28 2.87
CA ALA A 49 -0.42 18.98 1.60
C ALA A 49 -1.94 18.79 1.76
N LEU A 50 -2.38 18.14 2.84
CA LEU A 50 -3.80 17.91 3.09
C LEU A 50 -4.58 19.21 3.36
N SER A 51 -3.99 20.12 4.14
CA SER A 51 -4.63 21.39 4.47
C SER A 51 -4.91 22.28 3.25
N LEU A 52 -4.15 22.11 2.15
CA LEU A 52 -4.45 22.77 0.89
C LEU A 52 -5.76 22.25 0.29
N TYR A 53 -5.90 20.92 0.19
CA TYR A 53 -7.10 20.28 -0.37
C TYR A 53 -8.35 20.57 0.46
N GLU A 54 -8.23 20.54 1.79
CA GLU A 54 -9.35 20.83 2.70
C GLU A 54 -9.84 22.28 2.57
N LYS A 55 -8.92 23.25 2.49
CA LYS A 55 -9.29 24.67 2.36
C LYS A 55 -9.81 25.04 0.98
N ALA A 56 -9.34 24.37 -0.07
CA ALA A 56 -9.79 24.60 -1.43
C ALA A 56 -11.10 23.85 -1.77
N GLU A 57 -11.67 23.09 -0.82
CA GLU A 57 -12.89 22.28 -0.97
C GLU A 57 -12.95 21.48 -2.27
N ILE A 58 -11.81 20.93 -2.69
CA ILE A 58 -11.69 20.20 -3.95
C ILE A 58 -12.51 18.91 -3.83
N LYS A 59 -13.66 18.89 -4.50
CA LYS A 59 -14.53 17.72 -4.61
C LYS A 59 -14.28 17.05 -5.95
N ALA A 60 -14.49 15.73 -5.98
CA ALA A 60 -14.55 15.01 -7.25
C ALA A 60 -15.80 15.47 -8.02
N PRO A 61 -15.66 15.96 -9.27
CA PRO A 61 -16.77 16.17 -10.18
C PRO A 61 -17.58 14.88 -10.36
N GLU A 62 -18.91 15.01 -10.38
CA GLU A 62 -19.83 13.88 -10.47
C GLU A 62 -19.70 13.08 -11.80
N ASP A 63 -19.16 13.72 -12.84
CA ASP A 63 -19.15 13.19 -14.22
C ASP A 63 -17.87 12.42 -14.60
N LYS A 64 -17.04 12.05 -13.61
CA LYS A 64 -15.72 11.44 -13.85
C LYS A 64 -15.80 9.95 -14.17
N LYS A 65 -15.21 9.59 -15.30
CA LYS A 65 -15.30 8.24 -15.89
C LYS A 65 -14.11 7.36 -15.53
N LYS A 66 -12.93 7.94 -15.26
CA LYS A 66 -11.68 7.19 -15.02
C LYS A 66 -11.17 7.36 -13.60
N HIS A 67 -10.94 6.23 -12.92
CA HIS A 67 -10.50 6.19 -11.53
C HIS A 67 -9.18 5.42 -11.37
N LEU A 68 -8.23 6.00 -10.63
CA LEU A 68 -6.92 5.39 -10.37
C LEU A 68 -6.78 4.94 -8.91
N LEU A 69 -6.58 3.65 -8.68
CA LEU A 69 -6.35 3.09 -7.35
C LEU A 69 -4.87 2.77 -7.14
N ILE A 70 -4.23 3.37 -6.16
CA ILE A 70 -2.83 3.11 -5.79
C ILE A 70 -2.79 2.31 -4.50
N GLY A 71 -2.33 1.06 -4.59
CA GLY A 71 -2.16 0.18 -3.44
C GLY A 71 -0.72 0.17 -2.95
N VAL A 72 -0.47 0.55 -1.69
CA VAL A 72 0.88 0.60 -1.13
C VAL A 72 1.20 -0.58 -0.22
N SER A 73 2.11 -1.46 -0.65
CA SER A 73 2.59 -2.62 0.12
C SER A 73 4.11 -2.74 0.13
N SER A 74 4.61 -3.89 0.58
CA SER A 74 6.02 -4.24 0.53
C SER A 74 6.21 -5.60 -0.12
N ASP A 75 7.45 -5.94 -0.48
CA ASP A 75 7.76 -7.22 -1.11
C ASP A 75 7.94 -8.36 -0.10
N ARG A 76 8.12 -8.02 1.18
CA ARG A 76 8.44 -8.99 2.24
C ARG A 76 7.17 -9.54 2.88
N GLY A 77 7.20 -10.83 3.21
CA GLY A 77 6.13 -11.51 3.97
C GLY A 77 6.33 -11.42 5.48
N LEU A 78 5.65 -12.31 6.21
CA LEU A 78 5.72 -12.44 7.68
C LEU A 78 5.25 -11.19 8.45
N CYS A 79 4.32 -10.43 7.86
CA CYS A 79 3.80 -9.17 8.38
C CYS A 79 2.33 -9.24 8.81
N GLY A 80 1.81 -10.45 9.07
CA GLY A 80 0.41 -10.65 9.41
C GLY A 80 -0.54 -10.24 8.28
N ALA A 81 -1.59 -9.49 8.62
CA ALA A 81 -2.68 -9.14 7.69
C ALA A 81 -2.48 -7.81 6.93
N ILE A 82 -1.28 -7.21 6.98
CA ILE A 82 -0.98 -5.92 6.32
C ILE A 82 -1.32 -5.96 4.82
N HIS A 83 -0.79 -6.94 4.07
CA HIS A 83 -1.01 -7.02 2.62
C HIS A 83 -2.45 -7.41 2.27
N THR A 84 -3.02 -8.35 3.03
CA THR A 84 -4.38 -8.83 2.80
C THR A 84 -5.42 -7.74 3.05
N SER A 85 -5.21 -6.88 4.05
CA SER A 85 -6.14 -5.77 4.33
C SER A 85 -6.24 -4.80 3.13
N ILE A 86 -5.10 -4.39 2.58
CA ILE A 86 -5.05 -3.51 1.40
C ILE A 86 -5.64 -4.19 0.17
N ALA A 87 -5.28 -5.45 -0.09
CA ALA A 87 -5.80 -6.19 -1.23
C ALA A 87 -7.32 -6.40 -1.14
N LYS A 88 -7.89 -6.56 0.06
CA LYS A 88 -9.34 -6.63 0.25
C LYS A 88 -10.02 -5.29 -0.04
N THR A 89 -9.49 -4.19 0.49
CA THR A 89 -10.01 -2.85 0.21
C THR A 89 -9.97 -2.54 -1.28
N LEU A 90 -8.85 -2.82 -1.96
CA LEU A 90 -8.73 -2.65 -3.41
C LEU A 90 -9.79 -3.45 -4.19
N LYS A 91 -10.01 -4.72 -3.85
CA LYS A 91 -11.04 -5.54 -4.52
C LYS A 91 -12.44 -4.95 -4.36
N ASN A 92 -12.76 -4.48 -3.16
CA ASN A 92 -14.05 -3.87 -2.88
C ASN A 92 -14.22 -2.58 -3.68
N GLU A 93 -13.21 -1.70 -3.71
CA GLU A 93 -13.28 -0.46 -4.48
C GLU A 93 -13.35 -0.70 -5.99
N ILE A 94 -12.57 -1.63 -6.53
CA ILE A 94 -12.68 -2.02 -7.95
C ILE A 94 -14.10 -2.47 -8.26
N THR A 95 -14.67 -3.35 -7.43
CA THR A 95 -16.03 -3.86 -7.64
C THR A 95 -17.07 -2.74 -7.57
N ASN A 96 -16.98 -1.86 -6.57
CA ASN A 96 -17.91 -0.74 -6.39
C ASN A 96 -17.87 0.23 -7.57
N LEU A 97 -16.66 0.64 -7.98
CA LEU A 97 -16.45 1.59 -9.07
C LEU A 97 -16.82 1.00 -10.42
N SER A 98 -16.48 -0.27 -10.69
CA SER A 98 -16.89 -0.94 -11.93
C SER A 98 -18.40 -1.13 -12.01
N ASN A 99 -19.08 -1.41 -10.89
CA ASN A 99 -20.54 -1.47 -10.84
C ASN A 99 -21.19 -0.10 -11.08
N ALA A 100 -20.51 0.99 -10.71
CA ALA A 100 -20.91 2.36 -11.02
C ALA A 100 -20.58 2.77 -12.48
N GLY A 101 -20.05 1.86 -13.30
CA GLY A 101 -19.72 2.13 -14.71
C GLY A 101 -18.43 2.94 -14.91
N LYS A 102 -17.59 3.10 -13.88
CA LYS A 102 -16.30 3.79 -13.98
C LYS A 102 -15.21 2.86 -14.50
N GLU A 103 -14.35 3.37 -15.36
CA GLU A 103 -13.11 2.71 -15.78
C GLU A 103 -12.09 2.80 -14.65
N VAL A 104 -11.62 1.65 -14.15
CA VAL A 104 -10.72 1.60 -12.99
C VAL A 104 -9.37 1.05 -13.44
N MET A 105 -8.30 1.73 -13.03
CA MET A 105 -6.95 1.23 -13.19
C MET A 105 -6.21 1.21 -11.85
N VAL A 106 -5.33 0.24 -11.67
CA VAL A 106 -4.63 -0.05 -10.42
C VAL A 106 -3.13 0.08 -10.60
N VAL A 107 -2.50 0.81 -9.68
CA VAL A 107 -1.05 0.86 -9.52
C VAL A 107 -0.66 0.08 -8.26
N GLY A 108 0.06 -1.01 -8.45
CA GLY A 108 0.55 -1.84 -7.35
C GLY A 108 1.94 -1.43 -6.92
N VAL A 109 2.09 -0.82 -5.75
CA VAL A 109 3.40 -0.55 -5.14
C VAL A 109 3.78 -1.72 -4.25
N GLY A 110 4.81 -2.47 -4.65
CA GLY A 110 5.25 -3.70 -4.00
C GLY A 110 4.66 -4.97 -4.61
N ASP A 111 5.43 -6.04 -4.59
CA ASP A 111 5.13 -7.30 -5.29
C ASP A 111 3.97 -8.08 -4.64
N LYS A 112 3.69 -7.86 -3.36
CA LYS A 112 2.65 -8.62 -2.63
C LYS A 112 1.24 -8.29 -3.08
N ILE A 113 0.94 -7.03 -3.40
CA ILE A 113 -0.37 -6.65 -3.94
C ILE A 113 -0.59 -7.31 -5.30
N ARG A 114 0.41 -7.23 -6.19
CA ARG A 114 0.38 -7.89 -7.50
C ARG A 114 0.08 -9.37 -7.35
N GLY A 115 0.83 -10.09 -6.51
CA GLY A 115 0.61 -11.52 -6.29
C GLY A 115 -0.79 -11.88 -5.76
N LEU A 116 -1.41 -11.04 -4.93
CA LEU A 116 -2.75 -11.27 -4.37
C LEU A 116 -3.90 -10.98 -5.34
N LEU A 117 -3.68 -10.11 -6.32
CA LEU A 117 -4.67 -9.66 -7.29
C LEU A 117 -4.51 -10.30 -8.67
N GLN A 118 -3.32 -10.80 -9.02
CA GLN A 118 -3.00 -11.34 -10.35
C GLN A 118 -4.02 -12.37 -10.86
N ARG A 119 -4.55 -13.23 -9.99
CA ARG A 119 -5.46 -14.30 -10.41
C ARG A 119 -6.87 -13.84 -10.74
N THR A 120 -7.31 -12.72 -10.19
CA THR A 120 -8.72 -12.29 -10.27
C THR A 120 -8.91 -10.90 -10.87
N HIS A 121 -7.90 -10.03 -10.79
CA HIS A 121 -7.97 -8.63 -11.20
C HIS A 121 -6.74 -8.24 -12.04
N SER A 122 -6.14 -9.17 -12.80
CA SER A 122 -4.96 -8.91 -13.64
C SER A 122 -5.17 -7.76 -14.62
N ASN A 123 -6.38 -7.66 -15.17
CA ASN A 123 -6.69 -6.73 -16.26
C ASN A 123 -6.77 -5.27 -15.80
N TYR A 124 -6.88 -5.04 -14.49
CA TYR A 124 -6.97 -3.70 -13.92
C TYR A 124 -5.58 -3.08 -13.67
N PHE A 125 -4.48 -3.83 -13.79
CA PHE A 125 -3.15 -3.29 -13.49
C PHE A 125 -2.63 -2.39 -14.62
N LEU A 126 -2.36 -1.13 -14.28
CA LEU A 126 -1.64 -0.20 -15.14
C LEU A 126 -0.12 -0.34 -14.94
N LEU A 127 0.33 -0.25 -13.69
CA LEU A 127 1.74 -0.32 -13.32
C LEU A 127 1.94 -1.20 -12.09
N THR A 128 3.10 -1.85 -12.02
CA THR A 128 3.51 -2.61 -10.83
C THR A 128 4.97 -2.32 -10.51
N PHE A 129 5.25 -2.02 -9.24
CA PHE A 129 6.58 -1.70 -8.75
C PHE A 129 7.08 -2.79 -7.80
N LYS A 130 8.39 -3.05 -7.86
CA LYS A 130 9.10 -4.04 -7.03
C LYS A 130 10.30 -3.40 -6.34
N GLU A 131 10.97 -4.18 -5.50
CA GLU A 131 12.07 -3.78 -4.61
C GLU A 131 11.68 -2.72 -3.57
N VAL A 132 10.40 -2.70 -3.18
CA VAL A 132 9.84 -1.77 -2.19
C VAL A 132 9.95 -2.36 -0.79
N GLY A 133 10.61 -1.60 0.11
CA GLY A 133 10.76 -1.94 1.53
C GLY A 133 11.93 -2.87 1.86
N ARG A 134 12.83 -3.13 0.90
CA ARG A 134 14.11 -3.83 1.17
C ARG A 134 15.12 -2.90 1.85
N ARG A 135 15.26 -1.69 1.32
CA ARG A 135 15.93 -0.55 1.95
C ARG A 135 14.87 0.39 2.56
N PRO A 136 15.22 1.25 3.53
CA PRO A 136 14.32 2.29 3.99
C PRO A 136 13.84 3.12 2.79
N PRO A 137 12.52 3.31 2.60
CA PRO A 137 12.00 4.08 1.50
C PRO A 137 12.37 5.55 1.65
N SER A 138 12.66 6.18 0.52
CA SER A 138 13.06 7.58 0.41
C SER A 138 12.09 8.37 -0.47
N PHE A 139 12.22 9.69 -0.46
CA PHE A 139 11.43 10.55 -1.36
C PHE A 139 11.74 10.25 -2.84
N GLY A 140 12.99 9.91 -3.16
CA GLY A 140 13.38 9.55 -4.53
C GLY A 140 12.62 8.33 -5.06
N ASP A 141 12.35 7.34 -4.20
CA ASP A 141 11.55 6.17 -4.59
C ASP A 141 10.12 6.57 -4.95
N ALA A 142 9.53 7.52 -4.21
CA ALA A 142 8.22 8.07 -4.52
C ALA A 142 8.23 8.88 -5.83
N SER A 143 9.30 9.64 -6.10
CA SER A 143 9.46 10.39 -7.35
C SER A 143 9.50 9.48 -8.57
N VAL A 144 10.18 8.33 -8.49
CA VAL A 144 10.22 7.35 -9.58
C VAL A 144 8.82 6.79 -9.87
N ILE A 145 8.07 6.43 -8.83
CA ILE A 145 6.70 5.93 -8.98
C ILE A 145 5.80 6.99 -9.62
N ALA A 146 5.88 8.23 -9.15
CA ALA A 146 5.09 9.33 -9.69
C ALA A 146 5.44 9.63 -11.15
N LEU A 147 6.73 9.63 -11.50
CA LEU A 147 7.19 9.87 -12.87
C LEU A 147 6.71 8.79 -13.84
N GLU A 148 6.83 7.51 -13.47
CA GLU A 148 6.34 6.41 -14.30
C GLU A 148 4.82 6.45 -14.45
N LEU A 149 4.09 6.87 -13.42
CA LEU A 149 2.66 7.08 -13.52
C LEU A 149 2.31 8.19 -14.52
N LEU A 150 3.04 9.31 -14.50
CA LEU A 150 2.85 10.39 -15.48
C LEU A 150 3.20 9.93 -16.91
N ASN A 151 4.27 9.14 -17.06
CA ASN A 151 4.70 8.61 -18.35
C ASN A 151 3.79 7.51 -18.92
N SER A 152 2.91 6.93 -18.09
CA SER A 152 1.98 5.89 -18.54
C SER A 152 0.96 6.37 -19.58
N GLY A 153 0.78 7.69 -19.70
CA GLY A 153 -0.23 8.29 -20.59
C GLY A 153 -1.67 8.05 -20.13
N PHE A 154 -1.88 7.45 -18.96
CA PHE A 154 -3.20 7.24 -18.39
C PHE A 154 -3.67 8.52 -17.69
N GLU A 155 -4.54 9.26 -18.37
CA GLU A 155 -5.27 10.36 -17.76
C GLU A 155 -6.38 9.79 -16.87
N PHE A 156 -6.25 10.05 -15.57
CA PHE A 156 -7.28 9.74 -14.58
C PHE A 156 -7.89 11.03 -14.08
N ASP A 157 -9.15 10.94 -13.73
CA ASP A 157 -9.90 12.09 -13.25
C ASP A 157 -9.83 12.17 -11.72
N GLU A 158 -10.03 11.02 -11.07
CA GLU A 158 -10.02 10.86 -9.62
C GLU A 158 -9.16 9.66 -9.29
N GLY A 159 -8.49 9.68 -8.17
CA GLY A 159 -7.76 8.52 -7.69
C GLY A 159 -7.73 8.45 -6.18
N SER A 160 -7.24 7.32 -5.70
CA SER A 160 -7.18 7.05 -4.27
C SER A 160 -5.93 6.23 -3.93
N VAL A 161 -5.25 6.63 -2.86
CA VAL A 161 -4.14 5.87 -2.28
C VAL A 161 -4.66 5.08 -1.09
N ILE A 162 -4.54 3.76 -1.18
CA ILE A 162 -4.91 2.83 -0.12
C ILE A 162 -3.64 2.37 0.57
N TYR A 163 -3.56 2.63 1.88
CA TYR A 163 -2.39 2.32 2.68
C TYR A 163 -2.78 1.99 4.13
N ASN A 164 -1.83 1.45 4.89
CA ASN A 164 -2.03 1.19 6.32
C ASN A 164 -1.50 2.37 7.15
N ARG A 165 -2.41 3.12 7.77
CA ARG A 165 -2.09 4.15 8.75
C ARG A 165 -1.65 3.52 10.07
N PHE A 166 -0.42 3.80 10.46
CA PHE A 166 0.12 3.39 11.75
C PHE A 166 -0.59 4.11 12.92
N ARG A 167 -1.17 3.35 13.86
CA ARG A 167 -1.80 3.86 15.08
C ARG A 167 -0.95 3.58 16.32
N SER A 168 -0.62 2.32 16.55
CA SER A 168 0.21 1.86 17.66
C SER A 168 0.99 0.60 17.25
N VAL A 169 1.87 0.13 18.14
CA VAL A 169 2.66 -1.10 17.91
C VAL A 169 1.78 -2.32 17.62
N ILE A 170 0.54 -2.33 18.13
CA ILE A 170 -0.40 -3.46 18.01
C ILE A 170 -1.44 -3.20 16.90
N SER A 171 -1.74 -1.93 16.60
CA SER A 171 -2.85 -1.55 15.74
C SER A 171 -2.42 -0.67 14.57
N TYR A 172 -2.96 -1.01 13.40
CA TYR A 172 -2.96 -0.18 12.20
C TYR A 172 -4.39 -0.12 11.65
N LYS A 173 -4.68 0.90 10.86
CA LYS A 173 -5.95 1.01 10.14
C LYS A 173 -5.66 1.17 8.66
N THR A 174 -6.32 0.37 7.82
CA THR A 174 -6.32 0.60 6.37
C THR A 174 -7.18 1.82 6.11
N ASP A 175 -6.56 2.88 5.62
CA ASP A 175 -7.20 4.14 5.29
C ASP A 175 -6.97 4.43 3.80
N GLU A 176 -7.86 5.25 3.25
CA GLU A 176 -7.83 5.72 1.88
C GLU A 176 -7.63 7.23 1.87
N LYS A 177 -6.87 7.74 0.90
CA LYS A 177 -6.68 9.16 0.68
C LYS A 177 -6.95 9.53 -0.78
N PRO A 178 -7.84 10.50 -1.05
CA PRO A 178 -8.12 10.91 -2.41
C PRO A 178 -6.92 11.63 -3.02
N ILE A 179 -6.76 11.47 -4.32
CA ILE A 179 -5.87 12.20 -5.22
C ILE A 179 -6.74 12.76 -6.33
N PHE A 180 -6.54 14.03 -6.63
CA PHE A 180 -7.22 14.69 -7.73
C PHE A 180 -6.24 14.95 -8.87
N SER A 181 -6.71 14.82 -10.12
CA SER A 181 -5.94 15.22 -11.28
C SER A 181 -5.72 16.73 -11.30
N PHE A 182 -4.67 17.17 -11.99
CA PHE A 182 -4.34 18.60 -12.09
C PHE A 182 -5.52 19.43 -12.59
N GLU A 183 -6.25 18.94 -13.60
CA GLU A 183 -7.41 19.62 -14.16
C GLU A 183 -8.52 19.82 -13.13
N THR A 184 -8.76 18.82 -12.27
CA THR A 184 -9.72 18.95 -11.16
C THR A 184 -9.34 20.00 -10.14
N VAL A 185 -8.05 20.08 -9.84
CA VAL A 185 -7.53 21.07 -8.89
C VAL A 185 -7.59 22.47 -9.50
N ALA A 186 -7.33 22.61 -10.81
CA ALA A 186 -7.40 23.88 -11.52
C ALA A 186 -8.84 24.37 -11.72
N SER A 187 -9.82 23.48 -11.80
CA SER A 187 -11.24 23.84 -11.92
C SER A 187 -11.92 24.12 -10.59
N SER A 188 -11.38 23.64 -9.46
CA SER A 188 -11.90 23.96 -8.12
C SER A 188 -11.53 25.39 -7.70
N GLY A 189 -12.54 26.19 -7.32
CA GLY A 189 -12.36 27.58 -6.88
C GLY A 189 -12.74 28.65 -7.91
N LYS A 190 -13.37 28.27 -9.03
CA LYS A 190 -14.24 29.16 -9.80
C LYS A 190 -15.68 29.10 -9.29
#